data_AF-A0A0L0FS90-F1
#
_entry.id   AF-A0A0L0FS90-F1
#
_cell.length_a   1.000
_cell.length_b   1.000
_cell.length_c   1.000
_cell.angle_alpha   90.00
_cell.angle_beta   90.00
_cell.angle_gamma   90.00
#
_symmetry.space_group_name_H-M   'P 1'
#
loop_
_entity.id
_entity.type
_entity.pdbx_description
1 polymer ?
#
loop_
_entity_poly.entity_id
_entity_poly.type
_entity_poly.pdbx_seq_one_letter_code
_entity_poly.pdbx_strand_id
1 'polypeptide(L)'
;MARDGRRVADIMGLGKQLLGHRQVMAGVGEVLHSVQVEATFPDGTKLVTIHDPVCQETVDCTMALYDSFLPVPPASKFLPLVIDMWVAVDANGIPESCDSVLSV
;
A
#
# COMPACT_ATOMS: atom_id res chain seq x y z
N MET A 1 5.67 17.04 3.12
CA MET A 1 6.17 16.54 4.43
C MET A 1 7.49 17.17 4.86
N ALA A 2 8.61 16.97 4.14
CA ALA A 2 9.87 17.66 4.47
C ALA A 2 9.72 19.18 4.35
N ARG A 3 9.06 19.65 3.28
CA ARG A 3 8.66 21.04 3.09
C ARG A 3 7.83 21.61 4.25
N ASP A 4 7.00 20.79 4.88
CA ASP A 4 6.13 21.20 5.99
C ASP A 4 6.84 21.14 7.36
N GLY A 5 8.15 20.84 7.36
CA GLY A 5 8.99 20.85 8.56
C GLY A 5 8.88 19.61 9.46
N ARG A 6 8.33 18.49 8.97
CA ARG A 6 8.35 17.23 9.74
C ARG A 6 9.78 16.73 9.93
N ARG A 7 10.05 16.01 11.04
CA ARG A 7 11.39 15.44 11.28
C ARG A 7 11.61 14.21 10.40
N VAL A 8 12.86 13.93 10.07
CA VAL A 8 13.25 12.72 9.31
C VAL A 8 12.68 11.46 9.95
N ALA A 9 12.82 11.32 11.28
CA ALA A 9 12.32 10.16 12.02
C ALA A 9 10.80 9.98 11.88
N ASP A 10 10.04 11.08 11.87
CA ASP A 10 8.58 11.02 11.69
C ASP A 10 8.24 10.53 10.27
N ILE A 11 8.95 11.03 9.25
CA ILE A 11 8.74 10.64 7.85
C ILE A 11 9.08 9.16 7.63
N MET A 12 10.13 8.65 8.27
CA MET A 12 10.48 7.22 8.17
C MET A 12 9.33 6.32 8.66
N GLY A 13 8.63 6.72 9.72
CA GLY A 13 7.45 6.00 10.22
C GLY A 13 6.20 6.21 9.36
N LEU A 14 5.94 7.46 8.95
CA LEU A 14 4.79 7.80 8.10
C LEU A 14 4.87 7.17 6.71
N GLY A 15 6.08 7.01 6.18
CA GLY A 15 6.32 6.38 4.88
C GLY A 15 5.75 4.97 4.77
N LYS A 16 5.75 4.22 5.86
CA LYS A 16 5.18 2.85 5.97
C LYS A 16 3.65 2.81 6.00
N GLN A 17 3.00 3.97 6.05
CA GLN A 17 1.54 4.10 6.15
C GLN A 17 0.94 4.67 4.85
N LEU A 18 1.77 4.96 3.84
CA LEU A 18 1.29 5.57 2.60
C LEU A 18 0.59 4.55 1.69
N LEU A 19 1.14 3.36 1.55
CA LEU A 19 0.60 2.32 0.68
C LEU A 19 0.56 0.98 1.41
N GLY A 20 -0.54 0.25 1.24
CA GLY A 20 -0.66 -1.15 1.64
C GLY A 20 -0.65 -2.08 0.43
N HIS A 21 -0.68 -3.38 0.68
CA HIS A 21 -0.65 -4.42 -0.36
C HIS A 21 -1.81 -4.28 -1.36
N ARG A 22 -2.98 -3.83 -0.90
CA ARG A 22 -4.14 -3.60 -1.77
C ARG A 22 -3.97 -2.43 -2.74
N GLN A 23 -3.07 -1.49 -2.45
CA GLN A 23 -2.81 -0.31 -3.28
C GLN A 23 -1.67 -0.51 -4.29
N VAL A 24 -1.06 -1.70 -4.33
CA VAL A 24 0.02 -2.04 -5.26
C VAL A 24 -0.28 -3.34 -6.01
N MET A 25 0.47 -3.63 -7.07
CA MET A 25 0.38 -4.92 -7.76
C MET A 25 0.95 -6.04 -6.89
N ALA A 26 0.47 -7.27 -7.09
CA ALA A 26 1.03 -8.46 -6.46
C ALA A 26 2.56 -8.55 -6.69
N GLY A 27 3.30 -8.97 -5.67
CA GLY A 27 4.77 -9.04 -5.69
C GLY A 27 5.50 -7.70 -5.47
N VAL A 28 4.83 -6.54 -5.59
CA VAL A 28 5.52 -5.24 -5.40
C VAL A 28 6.08 -5.09 -3.99
N GLY A 29 5.32 -5.48 -2.96
CA GLY A 29 5.79 -5.40 -1.57
C GLY A 29 6.98 -6.32 -1.27
N GLU A 30 7.15 -7.40 -2.03
CA GLU A 30 8.26 -8.34 -1.87
C GLU A 30 9.55 -7.84 -2.53
N VAL A 31 9.42 -7.04 -3.60
CA VAL A 31 10.56 -6.48 -4.35
C VAL A 31 10.99 -5.11 -3.78
N LEU A 32 10.05 -4.32 -3.25
CA LEU A 32 10.31 -2.96 -2.80
C LEU A 32 10.77 -2.93 -1.33
N HIS A 33 12.06 -3.22 -1.10
CA HIS A 33 12.64 -3.24 0.26
C HIS A 33 12.87 -1.85 0.87
N SER A 34 13.13 -0.84 0.05
CA SER A 34 13.34 0.51 0.55
C SER A 34 13.06 1.58 -0.50
N VAL A 35 12.58 2.73 -0.03
CA VAL A 35 12.49 3.96 -0.83
C VAL A 35 13.42 5.00 -0.21
N GLN A 36 14.27 5.59 -1.05
CA GLN A 36 15.24 6.59 -0.65
C GLN A 36 14.98 7.89 -1.41
N VAL A 37 14.94 9.00 -0.67
CA VAL A 37 14.76 10.33 -1.26
C VAL A 37 15.54 11.37 -0.46
N GLU A 38 16.23 12.26 -1.17
CA GLU A 38 16.82 13.46 -0.57
C GLU A 38 15.81 14.61 -0.64
N ALA A 39 15.60 15.28 0.48
CA ALA A 39 14.72 16.44 0.56
C ALA A 39 15.35 17.53 1.42
N THR A 40 15.00 18.78 1.12
CA THR A 40 15.42 19.94 1.91
C THR A 40 14.49 20.14 3.10
N PHE A 41 15.04 20.00 4.29
CA PHE A 41 14.39 20.31 5.56
C PHE A 41 14.76 21.74 6.00
N PRO A 42 14.05 22.33 6.99
CA PRO A 42 14.44 23.64 7.54
C PRO A 42 15.87 23.70 8.06
N ASP A 43 16.46 22.56 8.44
CA ASP A 43 17.83 22.41 8.92
C ASP A 43 18.79 21.78 7.88
N GLY A 44 18.43 21.82 6.59
CA GLY A 44 19.28 21.41 5.46
C GLY A 44 18.80 20.16 4.73
N THR A 45 19.52 19.78 3.67
CA THR A 45 19.21 18.60 2.86
C THR A 45 19.58 17.33 3.60
N LYS A 46 18.67 16.35 3.60
CA LYS A 46 18.88 15.05 4.26
C LYS A 46 18.33 13.92 3.40
N LEU A 47 19.01 12.78 3.44
CA LEU A 47 18.53 11.52 2.89
C LEU A 47 17.53 10.90 3.85
N VAL A 48 16.32 10.63 3.36
CA VAL A 48 15.29 9.85 4.06
C VAL A 48 15.27 8.46 3.44
N THR A 49 15.36 7.43 4.29
CA THR A 49 15.22 6.03 3.87
C THR A 49 14.03 5.42 4.59
N ILE A 50 13.04 4.95 3.84
CA ILE A 50 11.90 4.19 4.35
C ILE A 50 12.16 2.73 4.02
N HIS A 51 12.35 1.91 5.05
CA HIS A 51 12.47 0.46 4.91
C HIS A 51 11.08 -0.16 4.88
N ASP A 52 10.89 -1.18 4.05
CA ASP A 52 9.64 -1.94 3.90
C ASP A 52 8.40 -1.02 3.82
N PRO A 53 8.34 -0.13 2.81
CA PRO A 53 7.29 0.89 2.72
C PRO A 53 5.88 0.31 2.50
N VAL A 54 5.78 -0.94 2.03
CA VAL A 54 4.53 -1.67 1.83
C VAL A 54 4.52 -2.86 2.80
N CYS A 55 4.14 -2.61 4.05
CA CYS A 55 4.17 -3.61 5.12
C CYS A 55 2.81 -3.84 5.79
N GLN A 56 1.73 -3.26 5.24
CA GLN A 56 0.38 -3.35 5.77
C GLN A 56 -0.58 -3.81 4.66
N GLU A 57 -1.61 -4.55 5.01
CA GLU A 57 -2.61 -5.01 4.02
C GLU A 57 -3.45 -3.84 3.50
N THR A 58 -3.97 -3.02 4.42
CA THR A 58 -4.84 -1.88 4.12
C THR A 58 -4.36 -0.65 4.89
N VAL A 59 -4.36 0.51 4.22
CA VAL A 59 -4.03 1.81 4.81
C VAL A 59 -5.07 2.86 4.45
N ASP A 60 -5.11 3.96 5.20
CA ASP A 60 -5.84 5.16 4.81
C ASP A 60 -5.04 5.95 3.75
N CYS A 61 -5.59 6.07 2.55
CA CYS A 61 -4.97 6.76 1.43
C CYS A 61 -4.87 8.29 1.63
N THR A 62 -5.45 8.86 2.68
CA THR A 62 -5.37 10.30 2.99
C THR A 62 -3.92 10.78 3.03
N MET A 63 -3.02 10.01 3.65
CA MET A 63 -1.61 10.39 3.74
C MET A 63 -0.87 10.23 2.41
N ALA A 64 -1.23 9.24 1.59
CA ALA A 64 -0.68 9.03 0.26
C ALA A 64 -0.99 10.19 -0.70
N LEU A 65 -2.15 10.81 -0.52
CA LEU A 65 -2.67 11.89 -1.35
C LEU A 65 -2.50 13.27 -0.70
N TYR A 66 -1.71 13.35 0.37
CA TYR A 66 -1.45 14.61 1.07
C TYR A 66 -0.91 15.70 0.13
N ASP A 67 -1.51 16.89 0.17
CA ASP A 67 -1.15 18.07 -0.65
C ASP A 67 -1.33 17.87 -2.18
N SER A 68 -1.94 16.77 -2.61
CA SER A 68 -2.23 16.52 -4.04
C SER A 68 -3.52 17.18 -4.54
N PHE A 69 -4.39 17.61 -3.63
CA PHE A 69 -5.76 18.08 -3.90
C PHE A 69 -6.66 17.06 -4.62
N LEU A 70 -6.25 15.78 -4.67
CA LEU A 70 -7.06 14.70 -5.22
C LEU A 70 -8.05 14.17 -4.16
N PRO A 71 -9.27 13.78 -4.57
CA PRO A 71 -10.21 13.14 -3.66
C PRO A 71 -9.68 11.77 -3.22
N VAL A 72 -9.84 11.45 -1.93
CA VAL A 72 -9.44 10.15 -1.41
C VAL A 72 -10.38 9.07 -1.99
N PRO A 73 -9.85 8.06 -2.70
CA PRO A 73 -10.68 6.98 -3.23
C PRO A 73 -11.19 6.10 -2.09
N PRO A 74 -12.45 5.62 -2.15
CA PRO A 74 -12.95 4.67 -1.17
C PRO A 74 -12.20 3.34 -1.30
N ALA A 75 -12.06 2.62 -0.19
CA ALA A 75 -11.35 1.33 -0.14
C ALA A 75 -11.89 0.28 -1.14
N SER A 76 -13.17 0.38 -1.51
CA SER A 76 -13.81 -0.50 -2.51
C SER A 76 -13.24 -0.37 -3.92
N LYS A 77 -12.48 0.69 -4.23
CA LYS A 77 -11.77 0.82 -5.51
C LYS A 77 -10.56 -0.10 -5.62
N PHE A 78 -10.06 -0.59 -4.50
CA PHE A 78 -8.94 -1.52 -4.42
C PHE A 78 -9.49 -2.89 -4.08
N LEU A 79 -9.78 -3.69 -5.11
CA LEU A 79 -10.23 -5.06 -4.95
C LEU A 79 -9.15 -5.89 -4.23
N PRO A 80 -9.52 -6.95 -3.48
CA PRO A 80 -8.54 -7.89 -2.94
C PRO A 80 -7.66 -8.41 -4.08
N LEU A 81 -6.37 -8.60 -3.82
CA LEU A 81 -5.48 -9.33 -4.73
C LEU A 81 -5.97 -10.78 -4.79
N VAL A 82 -6.89 -11.08 -5.70
CA VAL A 82 -7.27 -12.44 -6.04
C VAL A 82 -6.10 -13.00 -6.85
N ILE A 83 -5.15 -13.60 -6.15
CA ILE A 83 -4.03 -14.33 -6.77
C ILE A 83 -4.51 -15.64 -7.42
N ASP A 84 -5.74 -16.10 -7.13
CA ASP A 84 -6.32 -17.29 -7.74
C ASP A 84 -7.40 -16.95 -8.75
N MET A 85 -7.02 -16.47 -9.94
CA MET A 85 -7.91 -16.45 -11.10
C MET A 85 -8.02 -17.83 -11.77
N TRP A 86 -8.05 -18.88 -10.95
CA TRP A 86 -8.77 -20.12 -11.23
C TRP A 86 -9.86 -20.24 -10.16
N VAL A 87 -10.84 -19.35 -10.17
CA VAL A 87 -12.15 -19.72 -9.63
C VAL A 87 -12.66 -20.81 -10.57
N ALA A 88 -12.70 -22.05 -10.09
CA ALA A 88 -13.44 -23.10 -10.78
C ALA A 88 -14.89 -22.62 -10.89
N VAL A 89 -15.26 -22.20 -12.10
CA VAL A 89 -16.65 -21.99 -12.46
C VAL A 89 -17.17 -23.31 -13.01
N ASP A 90 -18.38 -23.67 -12.63
CA ASP A 90 -19.04 -24.83 -13.24
C ASP A 90 -19.28 -24.58 -14.75
N ALA A 91 -19.78 -25.59 -15.45
CA ALA A 91 -20.11 -25.47 -16.88
C ALA A 91 -21.18 -24.40 -17.19
N ASN A 92 -21.80 -23.79 -16.16
CA ASN A 92 -22.83 -22.76 -16.27
C ASN A 92 -22.33 -21.37 -15.86
N GLY A 93 -21.05 -21.22 -15.51
CA GLY A 93 -20.45 -19.93 -15.15
C GLY A 93 -20.82 -19.45 -13.74
N ILE A 94 -21.31 -20.33 -12.86
CA ILE A 94 -21.57 -20.02 -11.46
C ILE A 94 -20.27 -20.28 -10.66
N PRO A 95 -19.82 -19.32 -9.82
CA PRO A 95 -18.67 -19.55 -8.95
C PRO A 95 -19.01 -20.66 -7.95
N GLU A 96 -18.23 -21.75 -7.93
CA GLU A 96 -18.41 -22.77 -6.90
C GLU A 96 -18.17 -22.15 -5.52
N SER A 97 -19.18 -22.18 -4.65
CA SER A 97 -19.10 -21.60 -3.32
C SER A 97 -18.01 -22.30 -2.51
N CYS A 98 -16.98 -21.54 -2.10
CA CYS A 98 -15.97 -22.00 -1.15
C CYS A 98 -16.57 -22.12 0.26
N ASP A 99 -17.46 -23.09 0.49
CA ASP A 99 -17.95 -23.47 1.82
C ASP A 99 -17.41 -24.84 2.28
N SER A 100 -16.40 -25.41 1.60
CA SER A 100 -15.98 -26.79 1.85
C SER A 100 -14.51 -27.03 2.22
N VAL A 101 -13.69 -26.01 2.53
CA VAL A 101 -12.27 -26.23 2.90
C VAL A 101 -11.98 -26.11 4.40
N LEU A 102 -13.00 -26.14 5.25
CA LEU A 102 -12.85 -26.40 6.69
C LEU A 102 -13.36 -27.80 7.07
N SER A 103 -12.81 -28.83 6.45
CA SER A 103 -12.55 -30.11 7.14
C SER A 103 -11.55 -30.94 6.35
N VAL A 104 -10.28 -30.91 6.74
CA VAL A 104 -9.37 -32.06 6.98
C VAL A 104 -8.07 -31.53 7.57
#